data_AF-A0A6B2G707-F1
#
_entry.id   AF-A0A6B2G707-F1
#
_cell.length_a   1.000
_cell.length_b   1.000
_cell.length_c   1.000
_cell.angle_alpha   90.00
_cell.angle_beta   90.00
_cell.angle_gamma   90.00
#
_symmetry.space_group_name_H-M   'P 1'
#
loop_
_entity.id
_entity.type
_entity.pdbx_description
1 polymer ?
#
loop_
_entity_poly.entity_id
_entity_poly.type
_entity_poly.pdbx_seq_one_letter_code
_entity_poly.pdbx_strand_id
1 'polypeptide(L)'
;MSCRILFLFLTFLSFKNYAQQLYPENYFIKPMDLPLILAGNFGELRNNHFHSGLDVKTRGSQGFVVNSVADGYVSRIRIQAWGLGKAIYVTHPNGFTSVYGHLSKFTPEIETYIKKQQYKQKSYEVELFLSAGEIVVKKNQPIAFSGDTGSSGGPHLHFELRSTKTEETINPLFFGYEIPDHIKPDISKLVAYPLNDTSQVNQSNLPVV
;
A
#
# COMPACT_ATOMS: atom_id res chain seq x y z
N MET A 1 -19.90 -54.58 -44.73
CA MET A 1 -20.30 -53.47 -43.82
C MET A 1 -19.05 -53.02 -43.08
N SER A 2 -18.50 -51.85 -43.44
CA SER A 2 -17.26 -51.32 -42.85
C SER A 2 -17.61 -50.44 -41.65
N CYS A 3 -17.26 -50.88 -40.45
CA CYS A 3 -17.47 -50.13 -39.22
C CYS A 3 -16.26 -49.22 -38.98
N ARG A 4 -16.41 -47.92 -39.23
CA ARG A 4 -15.39 -46.91 -38.92
C ARG A 4 -15.54 -46.48 -37.47
N ILE A 5 -14.60 -46.89 -36.60
CA ILE A 5 -14.49 -46.41 -35.23
C ILE A 5 -13.80 -45.04 -35.27
N LEU A 6 -14.56 -43.98 -34.98
CA LEU A 6 -14.06 -42.62 -34.84
C LEU A 6 -13.48 -42.46 -33.43
N PHE A 7 -12.16 -42.51 -33.29
CA PHE A 7 -11.47 -42.17 -32.04
C PHE A 7 -11.52 -40.65 -31.85
N LEU A 8 -12.43 -40.19 -30.99
CA LEU A 8 -12.48 -38.79 -30.56
C LEU A 8 -11.36 -38.55 -29.53
N PHE A 9 -10.24 -37.98 -29.95
CA PHE A 9 -9.17 -37.53 -29.05
C PHE A 9 -9.66 -36.31 -28.27
N LEU A 10 -10.13 -36.52 -27.03
CA LEU A 10 -10.50 -35.45 -26.12
C LEU A 10 -9.23 -34.82 -25.53
N THR A 11 -8.69 -33.79 -26.19
CA THR A 11 -7.59 -33.00 -25.62
C THR A 11 -8.11 -32.17 -24.45
N PHE A 12 -7.80 -32.60 -23.22
CA PHE A 12 -8.00 -31.79 -22.03
C PHE A 12 -7.08 -30.56 -22.09
N LEU A 13 -7.61 -29.42 -22.57
CA LEU A 13 -6.98 -28.12 -22.39
C LEU A 13 -7.18 -27.72 -20.93
N SER A 14 -6.16 -27.92 -20.10
CA SER A 14 -6.13 -27.37 -18.74
C SER A 14 -5.93 -25.85 -18.81
N PHE A 15 -7.04 -25.09 -18.83
CA PHE A 15 -6.99 -23.66 -18.59
C PHE A 15 -6.55 -23.42 -17.14
N LYS A 16 -5.36 -22.83 -16.96
CA LYS A 16 -4.94 -22.31 -15.65
C LYS A 16 -5.81 -21.09 -15.33
N ASN A 17 -6.85 -21.30 -14.54
CA ASN A 17 -7.61 -20.21 -13.94
C ASN A 17 -6.76 -19.58 -12.83
N TYR A 18 -6.12 -18.45 -13.11
CA TYR A 18 -5.52 -17.61 -12.08
C TYR A 18 -6.64 -16.82 -11.40
N ALA A 19 -7.22 -17.38 -10.33
CA ALA A 19 -8.28 -16.74 -9.57
C ALA A 19 -7.75 -15.73 -8.53
N GLN A 20 -6.44 -15.73 -8.24
CA GLN A 20 -5.83 -14.86 -7.24
C GLN A 20 -4.62 -14.15 -7.83
N GLN A 21 -4.59 -12.82 -7.67
CA GLN A 21 -3.43 -12.02 -8.00
C GLN A 21 -2.32 -12.36 -7.00
N LEU A 22 -1.22 -12.93 -7.50
CA LEU A 22 -0.07 -13.25 -6.66
C LEU A 22 0.72 -11.96 -6.39
N TYR A 23 0.96 -11.65 -5.12
CA TYR A 23 1.77 -10.50 -4.70
C TYR A 23 3.20 -10.95 -4.37
N PRO A 24 4.24 -10.14 -4.69
CA PRO A 24 5.62 -10.52 -4.43
C PRO A 24 5.97 -10.36 -2.94
N GLU A 25 6.09 -11.46 -2.22
CA GLU A 25 6.34 -11.47 -0.77
C GLU A 25 7.76 -11.07 -0.35
N ASN A 26 8.75 -11.17 -1.24
CA ASN A 26 10.17 -10.92 -0.91
C ASN A 26 10.77 -9.70 -1.63
N TYR A 27 9.94 -8.88 -2.25
CA TYR A 27 10.41 -7.72 -3.02
C TYR A 27 10.61 -6.49 -2.14
N PHE A 28 9.70 -6.26 -1.19
CA PHE A 28 9.70 -5.10 -0.32
C PHE A 28 10.30 -5.42 1.05
N ILE A 29 11.20 -4.56 1.53
CA ILE A 29 11.71 -4.62 2.91
C ILE A 29 10.82 -3.79 3.84
N LYS A 30 11.01 -3.93 5.15
CA LYS A 30 10.38 -3.05 6.15
C LYS A 30 10.77 -1.58 5.90
N PRO A 31 9.83 -0.62 6.03
CA PRO A 31 10.10 0.80 5.80
C PRO A 31 10.92 1.46 6.92
N MET A 32 11.05 0.81 8.09
CA MET A 32 11.87 1.29 9.22
C MET A 32 12.66 0.12 9.82
N ASP A 33 13.82 0.42 10.41
CA ASP A 33 14.59 -0.53 11.21
C ASP A 33 13.98 -0.68 12.62
N LEU A 34 12.69 -1.02 12.65
CA LEU A 34 11.91 -1.32 13.83
C LEU A 34 11.17 -2.65 13.61
N PRO A 35 10.75 -3.33 14.69
CA PRO A 35 9.75 -4.38 14.58
C PRO A 35 8.45 -3.79 14.00
N LEU A 36 7.80 -4.51 13.09
CA LEU A 36 6.49 -4.11 12.58
C LEU A 36 5.42 -4.42 13.63
N ILE A 37 5.18 -3.45 14.51
CA ILE A 37 4.08 -3.47 15.47
C ILE A 37 3.08 -2.42 15.03
N LEU A 38 1.84 -2.83 14.79
CA LEU A 38 0.81 -1.94 14.25
C LEU A 38 0.09 -1.16 15.35
N ALA A 39 -0.22 0.10 15.07
CA ALA A 39 -1.19 0.93 15.78
C ALA A 39 -2.56 0.91 15.08
N GLY A 40 -2.59 0.65 13.78
CA GLY A 40 -3.79 0.54 12.96
C GLY A 40 -3.54 -0.34 11.74
N ASN A 41 -4.57 -1.08 11.32
CA ASN A 41 -4.46 -2.10 10.26
C ASN A 41 -5.15 -1.66 8.97
N PHE A 42 -4.77 -2.25 7.83
CA PHE A 42 -5.40 -1.93 6.55
C PHE A 42 -6.89 -2.28 6.57
N GLY A 43 -7.72 -1.36 6.07
CA GLY A 43 -9.17 -1.54 6.00
C GLY A 43 -9.91 -1.39 7.33
N GLU A 44 -9.23 -0.94 8.38
CA GLU A 44 -9.86 -0.58 9.65
C GLU A 44 -10.92 0.51 9.42
N LEU A 45 -12.15 0.24 9.88
CA LEU A 45 -13.25 1.20 9.82
C LEU A 45 -13.06 2.26 10.90
N ARG A 46 -12.76 3.48 10.49
CA ARG A 46 -12.70 4.65 11.37
C ARG A 46 -13.95 5.49 11.18
N ASN A 47 -14.36 6.21 12.22
CA ASN A 47 -15.59 7.00 12.22
C ASN A 47 -15.68 8.03 11.07
N ASN A 48 -14.55 8.44 10.50
CA ASN A 48 -14.47 9.52 9.51
C ASN A 48 -13.80 9.13 8.18
N HIS A 49 -13.16 7.96 8.06
CA HIS A 49 -12.52 7.52 6.81
C HIS A 49 -12.16 6.03 6.80
N PHE A 50 -11.88 5.50 5.60
CA PHE A 50 -11.27 4.19 5.39
C PHE A 50 -9.75 4.28 5.63
N HIS A 51 -9.18 3.35 6.39
CA HIS A 51 -7.74 3.32 6.63
C HIS A 51 -6.99 2.60 5.48
N SER A 52 -6.29 3.38 4.63
CA SER A 52 -5.69 2.92 3.37
C SER A 52 -4.33 2.20 3.50
N GLY A 53 -3.83 2.00 4.72
CA GLY A 53 -2.47 1.54 4.96
C GLY A 53 -2.28 0.81 6.28
N LEU A 54 -1.02 0.67 6.67
CA LEU A 54 -0.59 0.21 7.99
C LEU A 54 -0.03 1.39 8.77
N ASP A 55 -0.44 1.53 10.03
CA ASP A 55 0.16 2.49 10.94
C ASP A 55 1.21 1.77 11.78
N VAL A 56 2.50 1.95 11.47
CA VAL A 56 3.62 1.30 12.15
C VAL A 56 4.06 2.14 13.35
N LYS A 57 4.04 1.55 14.55
CA LYS A 57 4.39 2.24 15.79
C LYS A 57 5.85 2.70 15.82
N THR A 58 6.06 3.92 16.31
CA THR A 58 7.40 4.49 16.53
C THR A 58 7.69 4.71 18.01
N ARG A 59 7.21 3.78 18.87
CA ARG A 59 7.40 3.83 20.34
C ARG A 59 7.02 5.19 20.96
N GLY A 60 6.02 5.87 20.39
CA GLY A 60 5.57 7.19 20.85
C GLY A 60 6.54 8.34 20.58
N SER A 61 7.53 8.16 19.70
CA SER A 61 8.53 9.18 19.37
C SER A 61 8.61 9.42 17.85
N GLN A 62 9.01 10.64 17.45
CA GLN A 62 9.25 11.00 16.05
C GLN A 62 10.74 10.82 15.69
N GLY A 63 11.06 10.87 14.40
CA GLY A 63 12.44 10.99 13.94
C GLY A 63 13.15 9.68 13.62
N PHE A 64 12.45 8.55 13.57
CA PHE A 64 13.04 7.30 13.10
C PHE A 64 13.27 7.36 11.61
N VAL A 65 14.38 6.80 11.13
CA VAL A 65 14.71 6.77 9.71
C VAL A 65 13.67 5.94 8.96
N VAL A 66 13.11 6.52 7.91
CA VAL A 66 12.20 5.86 6.97
C VAL A 66 12.96 5.63 5.67
N ASN A 67 13.02 4.37 5.26
CA ASN A 67 13.76 3.90 4.09
C ASN A 67 12.81 3.54 2.95
N SER A 68 13.28 3.68 1.71
CA SER A 68 12.58 3.12 0.55
C SER A 68 12.53 1.59 0.64
N VAL A 69 11.32 1.02 0.55
CA VAL A 69 11.11 -0.43 0.68
C VAL A 69 11.66 -1.23 -0.51
N ALA A 70 11.93 -0.57 -1.64
CA ALA A 70 12.58 -1.17 -2.80
C ALA A 70 13.24 -0.09 -3.68
N ASP A 71 13.95 -0.52 -4.72
CA ASP A 71 14.46 0.36 -5.77
C ASP A 71 13.29 1.06 -6.49
N GLY A 72 13.48 2.32 -6.87
CA GLY A 72 12.47 3.11 -7.55
C GLY A 72 12.87 4.56 -7.72
N TYR A 73 11.87 5.42 -7.85
CA TYR A 73 12.05 6.87 -7.86
C TYR A 73 10.93 7.53 -7.07
N VAL A 74 11.22 8.68 -6.47
CA VAL A 74 10.20 9.51 -5.83
C VAL A 74 9.30 10.06 -6.94
N SER A 75 8.05 9.63 -7.00
CA SER A 75 7.10 10.03 -8.04
C SER A 75 6.17 11.16 -7.61
N ARG A 76 5.91 11.28 -6.31
CA ARG A 76 5.08 12.34 -5.75
C ARG A 76 5.55 12.73 -4.36
N ILE A 77 5.53 14.03 -4.09
CA ILE A 77 5.70 14.59 -2.75
C ILE A 77 4.47 15.46 -2.48
N ARG A 78 3.85 15.27 -1.32
CA ARG A 78 2.71 16.08 -0.90
C ARG A 78 2.91 16.60 0.50
N ILE A 79 2.78 17.91 0.68
CA ILE A 79 2.84 18.60 1.96
C ILE A 79 1.55 19.37 2.12
N GLN A 80 0.79 19.02 3.16
CA GLN A 80 -0.48 19.66 3.49
C GLN A 80 -0.71 19.66 5.00
N ALA A 81 -1.60 20.50 5.49
CA ALA A 81 -1.92 20.62 6.92
C ALA A 81 -2.66 19.39 7.49
N TRP A 82 -3.45 18.69 6.67
CA TRP A 82 -4.34 17.60 7.08
C TRP A 82 -4.02 16.27 6.37
N GLY A 83 -4.79 15.21 6.60
CA GLY A 83 -4.60 13.91 5.95
C GLY A 83 -3.21 13.33 6.26
N LEU A 84 -2.47 12.89 5.24
CA LEU A 84 -1.12 12.31 5.41
C LEU A 84 -0.05 13.33 5.85
N GLY A 85 -0.36 14.62 5.97
CA GLY A 85 0.61 15.64 6.36
C GLY A 85 1.73 15.78 5.34
N LYS A 86 2.97 15.49 5.75
CA LYS A 86 4.09 15.31 4.84
C LYS A 86 4.13 13.86 4.36
N ALA A 87 3.98 13.67 3.06
CA ALA A 87 3.99 12.36 2.42
C ALA A 87 4.95 12.31 1.22
N ILE A 88 5.56 11.15 1.04
CA ILE A 88 6.37 10.82 -0.13
C ILE A 88 5.88 9.51 -0.76
N TYR A 89 5.91 9.46 -2.08
CA TYR A 89 5.48 8.32 -2.87
C TYR A 89 6.66 7.86 -3.70
N VAL A 90 6.97 6.57 -3.65
CA VAL A 90 8.04 5.95 -4.44
C VAL A 90 7.42 4.96 -5.41
N THR A 91 7.58 5.21 -6.70
CA THR A 91 7.14 4.27 -7.74
C THR A 91 8.26 3.27 -8.01
N HIS A 92 7.89 1.99 -8.04
CA HIS A 92 8.81 0.88 -8.19
C HIS A 92 8.68 0.23 -9.58
N PRO A 93 9.77 -0.34 -10.14
CA PRO A 93 9.75 -1.00 -11.45
C PRO A 93 8.76 -2.17 -11.57
N ASN A 94 8.34 -2.76 -10.45
CA ASN A 94 7.41 -3.89 -10.43
C ASN A 94 5.93 -3.47 -10.51
N GLY A 95 5.63 -2.19 -10.77
CA GLY A 95 4.26 -1.70 -10.99
C GLY A 95 3.49 -1.33 -9.72
N PHE A 96 4.20 -1.20 -8.59
CA PHE A 96 3.63 -0.75 -7.33
C PHE A 96 4.25 0.57 -6.87
N THR A 97 3.49 1.32 -6.09
CA THR A 97 3.92 2.56 -5.45
C THR A 97 3.84 2.40 -3.94
N SER A 98 4.93 2.67 -3.23
CA SER A 98 4.92 2.77 -1.77
C SER A 98 4.68 4.20 -1.32
N VAL A 99 3.89 4.38 -0.27
CA VAL A 99 3.53 5.69 0.30
C VAL A 99 3.94 5.74 1.76
N TYR A 100 4.54 6.85 2.18
CA TYR A 100 5.00 7.07 3.54
C TYR A 100 4.42 8.41 4.01
N GLY A 101 3.55 8.35 5.01
CA GLY A 101 2.81 9.50 5.54
C GLY A 101 3.21 9.89 6.96
N HIS A 102 2.65 11.00 7.42
CA HIS A 102 2.87 11.63 8.73
C HIS A 102 4.33 11.98 9.02
N LEU A 103 5.15 12.14 7.99
CA LEU A 103 6.60 12.33 8.13
C LEU A 103 6.91 13.64 8.87
N SER A 104 8.00 13.68 9.64
CA SER A 104 8.44 14.91 10.31
C SER A 104 9.26 15.79 9.37
N LYS A 105 10.16 15.17 8.61
CA LYS A 105 11.06 15.82 7.63
C LYS A 105 11.54 14.83 6.58
N PHE A 106 12.02 15.33 5.44
CA PHE A 106 12.65 14.53 4.40
C PHE A 106 14.18 14.50 4.60
N THR A 107 14.90 13.69 3.82
CA THR A 107 16.37 13.78 3.78
C THR A 107 16.82 15.14 3.25
N PRO A 108 18.06 15.59 3.57
CA PRO A 108 18.54 16.91 3.16
C PRO A 108 18.44 17.19 1.65
N GLU A 109 18.67 16.18 0.82
CA GLU A 109 18.55 16.27 -0.63
C GLU A 109 17.11 16.57 -1.07
N ILE A 110 16.16 15.76 -0.61
CA ILE A 110 14.73 15.89 -0.93
C ILE A 110 14.17 17.20 -0.34
N GLU A 111 14.55 17.54 0.89
CA GLU A 111 14.13 18.77 1.56
C GLU A 111 14.61 20.01 0.79
N THR A 112 15.82 19.98 0.23
CA THR A 112 16.35 21.07 -0.60
C THR A 112 15.55 21.22 -1.90
N TYR A 113 15.21 20.10 -2.55
CA TYR A 113 14.34 20.11 -3.74
C TYR A 113 12.96 20.71 -3.43
N ILE A 114 12.33 20.25 -2.34
CA ILE A 114 11.00 20.73 -1.90
C ILE A 114 11.04 22.23 -1.62
N LYS A 115 12.00 22.71 -0.83
CA LYS A 115 12.13 24.13 -0.50
C LYS A 115 12.22 24.98 -1.75
N LYS A 116 13.02 24.57 -2.75
CA LYS A 116 13.11 25.27 -4.04
C LYS A 116 11.75 25.40 -4.71
N GLN A 117 10.92 24.36 -4.69
CA GLN A 117 9.57 24.40 -5.26
C GLN A 117 8.61 25.27 -4.43
N GLN A 118 8.66 25.18 -3.10
CA GLN A 118 7.88 26.03 -2.20
C GLN A 118 8.16 27.52 -2.42
N TYR A 119 9.44 27.91 -2.55
CA TYR A 119 9.83 29.29 -2.86
C TYR A 119 9.33 29.74 -4.24
N LYS A 120 9.41 28.86 -5.25
CA LYS A 120 8.89 29.14 -6.59
C LYS A 120 7.38 29.36 -6.59
N GLN A 121 6.65 28.54 -5.83
CA GLN A 121 5.18 28.59 -5.73
C GLN A 121 4.69 29.62 -4.70
N LYS A 122 5.58 30.15 -3.85
CA LYS A 122 5.26 31.01 -2.70
C LYS A 122 4.22 30.38 -1.77
N SER A 123 4.29 29.06 -1.60
CA SER A 123 3.36 28.27 -0.78
C SER A 123 4.14 27.28 0.07
N TYR A 124 3.70 27.08 1.31
CA TYR A 124 4.18 25.98 2.15
C TYR A 124 3.56 24.65 1.70
N GLU A 125 2.26 24.62 1.44
CA GLU A 125 1.61 23.44 0.89
C GLU A 125 1.99 23.28 -0.57
N VAL A 126 2.44 22.08 -0.93
CA VAL A 126 2.87 21.74 -2.28
C VAL A 126 2.49 20.32 -2.61
N GLU A 127 2.17 20.11 -3.87
CA GLU A 127 2.03 18.80 -4.48
C GLU A 127 2.93 18.76 -5.72
N LEU A 128 3.93 17.89 -5.66
CA LEU A 128 4.98 17.79 -6.67
C LEU A 128 4.88 16.42 -7.31
N PHE A 129 4.89 16.37 -8.64
CA PHE A 129 4.94 15.15 -9.43
C PHE A 129 6.28 15.12 -10.15
N LEU A 130 7.03 14.04 -9.96
CA LEU A 130 8.39 13.89 -10.45
C LEU A 130 8.47 12.75 -11.46
N SER A 131 9.39 12.89 -12.42
CA SER A 131 9.68 11.90 -13.45
C SER A 131 10.70 10.87 -12.97
N ALA A 132 10.75 9.70 -13.62
CA ALA A 132 11.55 8.54 -13.21
C ALA A 132 13.06 8.78 -13.00
N GLY A 133 13.62 9.84 -13.58
CA GLY A 133 15.04 10.18 -13.46
C GLY A 133 15.36 11.34 -12.52
N GLU A 134 14.37 11.99 -11.90
CA GLU A 134 14.61 13.20 -11.08
C GLU A 134 15.20 12.88 -9.71
N ILE A 135 14.55 11.99 -8.95
CA ILE A 135 15.03 11.54 -7.64
C ILE A 135 14.93 10.02 -7.59
N VAL A 136 16.03 9.36 -7.93
CA VAL A 136 16.14 7.90 -7.89
C VAL A 136 16.50 7.45 -6.47
N VAL A 137 15.85 6.39 -6.01
CA VAL A 137 16.10 5.81 -4.67
C VAL A 137 16.39 4.32 -4.77
N LYS A 138 17.27 3.85 -3.90
CA LYS A 138 17.61 2.43 -3.74
C LYS A 138 16.84 1.81 -2.58
N LYS A 139 16.64 0.51 -2.65
CA LYS A 139 16.14 -0.28 -1.53
C LYS A 139 17.01 -0.01 -0.30
N ASN A 140 16.37 0.20 0.85
CA ASN A 140 17.03 0.56 2.11
C ASN A 140 17.71 1.95 2.14
N GLN A 141 17.50 2.79 1.13
CA GLN A 141 17.98 4.17 1.16
C GLN A 141 17.06 5.03 2.05
N PRO A 142 17.62 5.81 3.00
CA PRO A 142 16.86 6.80 3.74
C PRO A 142 16.20 7.82 2.81
N ILE A 143 14.91 8.07 3.02
CA ILE A 143 14.14 9.05 2.24
C ILE A 143 13.46 10.10 3.14
N ALA A 144 13.17 9.74 4.39
CA ALA A 144 12.50 10.62 5.33
C ALA A 144 12.71 10.18 6.78
N PHE A 145 12.03 10.86 7.68
CA PHE A 145 11.97 10.53 9.10
C PHE A 145 10.51 10.47 9.56
N SER A 146 10.18 9.47 10.37
CA SER A 146 8.83 9.31 10.93
C SER A 146 8.42 10.53 11.74
N GLY A 147 7.12 10.74 11.90
CA GLY A 147 6.63 11.97 12.49
C GLY A 147 5.22 11.86 13.04
N ASP A 148 4.57 13.02 13.07
CA ASP A 148 3.21 13.20 13.57
C ASP A 148 2.50 14.34 12.81
N THR A 149 2.86 14.55 11.55
CA THR A 149 2.28 15.64 10.76
C THR A 149 0.93 15.25 10.14
N GLY A 150 0.06 16.22 9.87
CA GLY A 150 -1.25 15.96 9.29
C GLY A 150 -2.27 15.49 10.33
N SER A 151 -3.23 14.68 9.88
CA SER A 151 -4.28 14.12 10.72
C SER A 151 -3.80 12.83 11.40
N SER A 152 -2.93 12.98 12.39
CA SER A 152 -2.34 11.87 13.16
C SER A 152 -2.84 11.86 14.61
N GLY A 153 -3.08 10.67 15.16
CA GLY A 153 -3.46 10.49 16.58
C GLY A 153 -2.27 10.41 17.54
N GLY A 154 -1.04 10.51 17.03
CA GLY A 154 0.22 10.45 17.77
C GLY A 154 1.34 9.84 16.92
N PRO A 155 2.62 9.89 17.35
CA PRO A 155 3.75 9.51 16.48
C PRO A 155 3.68 8.08 15.94
N HIS A 156 3.70 7.95 14.61
CA HIS A 156 3.75 6.69 13.86
C HIS A 156 4.23 6.92 12.42
N LEU A 157 4.36 5.84 11.65
CA LEU A 157 4.50 5.89 10.19
C LEU A 157 3.24 5.30 9.55
N HIS A 158 2.53 6.09 8.75
CA HIS A 158 1.51 5.55 7.86
C HIS A 158 2.19 5.01 6.59
N PHE A 159 1.98 3.74 6.28
CA PHE A 159 2.63 3.05 5.17
C PHE A 159 1.59 2.38 4.27
N GLU A 160 1.66 2.66 2.97
CA GLU A 160 0.77 2.06 1.99
C GLU A 160 1.54 1.41 0.84
N LEU A 161 0.91 0.42 0.22
CA LEU A 161 1.27 -0.09 -1.10
C LEU A 161 0.08 0.12 -2.03
N ARG A 162 0.33 0.63 -3.23
CA ARG A 162 -0.68 0.94 -4.23
C ARG A 162 -0.33 0.34 -5.58
N SER A 163 -1.33 0.05 -6.39
CA SER A 163 -1.15 -0.18 -7.82
C SER A 163 -0.67 1.12 -8.48
N THR A 164 0.47 1.13 -9.15
CA THR A 164 0.96 2.34 -9.85
C THR A 164 0.00 2.77 -10.96
N LYS A 165 -0.70 1.82 -11.58
CA LYS A 165 -1.60 2.09 -12.70
C LYS A 165 -2.93 2.71 -12.28
N THR A 166 -3.51 2.21 -11.18
CA THR A 166 -4.87 2.59 -10.75
C THR A 166 -4.89 3.47 -9.51
N GLU A 167 -3.75 3.63 -8.82
CA GLU A 167 -3.61 4.23 -7.49
C GLU A 167 -4.42 3.53 -6.38
N GLU A 168 -5.05 2.40 -6.68
CA GLU A 168 -5.80 1.62 -5.69
C GLU A 168 -4.87 1.11 -4.59
N THR A 169 -5.30 1.28 -3.36
CA THR A 169 -4.58 0.84 -2.16
C THR A 169 -4.73 -0.65 -1.98
N ILE A 170 -3.63 -1.32 -1.72
CA ILE A 170 -3.54 -2.77 -1.57
C ILE A 170 -3.08 -3.05 -0.15
N ASN A 171 -3.70 -4.04 0.50
CA ASN A 171 -3.28 -4.47 1.83
C ASN A 171 -1.78 -4.81 1.81
N PRO A 172 -0.91 -4.07 2.53
CA PRO A 172 0.52 -4.33 2.47
C PRO A 172 0.88 -5.73 2.98
N LEU A 173 0.06 -6.34 3.84
CA LEU A 173 0.28 -7.70 4.36
C LEU A 173 0.29 -8.78 3.27
N PHE A 174 -0.27 -8.52 2.08
CA PHE A 174 -0.15 -9.43 0.94
C PHE A 174 1.28 -9.51 0.38
N PHE A 175 2.18 -8.62 0.77
CA PHE A 175 3.56 -8.56 0.29
C PHE A 175 4.57 -9.15 1.29
N GLY A 176 4.15 -10.14 2.08
CA GLY A 176 5.07 -10.92 2.93
C GLY A 176 5.50 -10.24 4.23
N TYR A 177 4.85 -9.15 4.65
CA TYR A 177 5.10 -8.58 5.97
C TYR A 177 4.51 -9.46 7.06
N GLU A 178 5.38 -10.04 7.88
CA GLU A 178 4.98 -10.79 9.06
C GLU A 178 4.71 -9.84 10.23
N ILE A 179 3.46 -9.82 10.69
CA ILE A 179 3.04 -9.11 11.90
C ILE A 179 2.66 -10.17 12.93
N PRO A 180 3.27 -10.17 14.13
CA PRO A 180 2.85 -11.07 15.20
C PRO A 180 1.39 -10.80 15.56
N ASP A 181 0.54 -11.81 15.37
CA ASP A 181 -0.84 -11.82 15.85
C ASP A 181 -1.03 -12.98 16.83
N HIS A 182 -1.45 -12.65 18.04
CA HIS A 182 -1.71 -13.59 19.12
C HIS A 182 -3.14 -13.47 19.64
N ILE A 183 -3.98 -12.67 18.97
CA ILE A 183 -5.34 -12.39 19.38
C ILE A 183 -6.26 -13.21 18.48
N LYS A 184 -6.99 -14.16 19.07
CA LYS A 184 -8.01 -14.90 18.30
C LYS A 184 -9.08 -13.91 17.79
N PRO A 185 -9.55 -14.05 16.54
CA PRO A 185 -10.65 -13.22 16.06
C PRO A 185 -11.94 -13.62 16.79
N ASP A 186 -12.74 -12.63 17.17
CA ASP A 186 -14.13 -12.86 17.58
C ASP A 186 -15.03 -12.74 16.34
N ILE A 187 -15.54 -13.87 15.86
CA ILE A 187 -16.44 -13.90 14.71
C ILE A 187 -17.82 -13.46 15.16
N SER A 188 -18.18 -12.21 14.88
CA SER A 188 -19.50 -11.66 15.21
C SER A 188 -20.58 -11.99 14.18
N LYS A 189 -20.20 -12.09 12.90
CA LYS A 189 -21.12 -12.28 11.79
C LYS A 189 -20.40 -12.87 10.58
N LEU A 190 -21.05 -13.80 9.89
CA LEU A 190 -20.65 -14.26 8.56
C LEU A 190 -21.60 -13.62 7.54
N VAL A 191 -21.08 -13.12 6.43
CA VAL A 191 -21.90 -12.56 5.34
C VAL A 191 -21.38 -13.11 4.02
N ALA A 192 -22.28 -13.63 3.20
CA ALA A 192 -21.99 -14.13 1.88
C ALA A 192 -22.48 -13.14 0.81
N TYR A 193 -21.55 -12.69 -0.02
CA TYR A 193 -21.79 -11.74 -1.11
C TYR A 193 -21.88 -12.47 -2.45
N PRO A 194 -22.98 -12.31 -3.20
CA PRO A 194 -23.04 -12.72 -4.59
C PRO A 194 -22.00 -11.95 -5.42
N LEU A 195 -21.25 -12.66 -6.28
CA LEU A 195 -20.11 -12.08 -7.00
C LEU A 195 -20.50 -11.08 -8.11
N ASN A 196 -21.69 -11.21 -8.66
CA ASN A 196 -22.23 -10.36 -9.72
C ASN A 196 -23.76 -10.49 -9.79
N ASP A 197 -24.39 -9.72 -10.68
CA ASP A 197 -25.85 -9.61 -10.84
C ASP A 197 -26.55 -10.94 -11.21
N THR A 198 -25.78 -11.94 -11.64
CA THR A 198 -26.28 -13.30 -11.97
C THR A 198 -26.00 -14.33 -10.88
N SER A 199 -25.15 -13.99 -9.92
CA SER A 199 -24.81 -14.86 -8.80
C SER A 199 -25.89 -14.76 -7.72
N GLN A 200 -26.14 -15.87 -7.03
CA GLN A 200 -27.05 -15.88 -5.89
C GLN A 200 -26.45 -16.69 -4.74
N VAL A 201 -26.71 -16.22 -3.53
CA VAL A 201 -26.50 -16.99 -2.30
C VAL A 201 -27.86 -17.21 -1.68
N ASN A 202 -28.23 -18.48 -1.44
CA ASN A 202 -29.54 -18.83 -0.91
C ASN A 202 -30.71 -18.14 -1.66
N GLN A 203 -30.67 -18.17 -2.99
CA GLN A 203 -31.64 -17.54 -3.90
C GLN A 203 -31.71 -16.00 -3.83
N SER A 204 -30.82 -15.35 -3.08
CA SER A 204 -30.70 -13.90 -3.01
C SER A 204 -29.53 -13.41 -3.83
N ASN A 205 -29.74 -12.37 -4.64
CA ASN A 205 -28.68 -11.58 -5.28
C ASN A 205 -28.20 -10.41 -4.39
N LEU A 206 -28.71 -10.30 -3.17
CA LEU A 206 -28.23 -9.40 -2.11
C LEU A 206 -27.37 -10.14 -1.08
N PRO A 207 -26.49 -9.45 -0.33
CA PRO A 207 -25.70 -10.07 0.73
C PRO A 207 -26.57 -10.76 1.78
N VAL A 208 -26.23 -12.01 2.11
CA VAL A 208 -26.98 -12.84 3.06
C VAL A 208 -26.12 -13.10 4.28
N VAL A 209 -26.75 -13.10 5.45
CA VAL A 209 -26.13 -13.38 6.76
C VAL A 209 -26.37 -14.83 7.13
#